data_AF-A0AAN5CV50-F1
#
_entry.id   AF-A0AAN5CV50-F1
#
_cell.length_a   1.000
_cell.length_b   1.000
_cell.length_c   1.000
_cell.angle_alpha   90.00
_cell.angle_beta   90.00
_cell.angle_gamma   90.00
#
_symmetry.space_group_name_H-M   'P 1'
#
loop_
_entity.id
_entity.type
_entity.pdbx_description
1 polymer ?
#
loop_
_entity_poly.entity_id
_entity_poly.type
_entity_poly.pdbx_seq_one_letter_code
_entity_poly.pdbx_strand_id
1 'polypeptide(L)'
;RTIMKCAALLLTVGTVWAAILPQDEPRIALAAAAEVECREGFQPYFGLCVYTSDPEQRMYEEAVANCSAMRAFAPSIHSRTDLSFWSAALSTLTTGNAHFWLNAYCPKAGQPYSWMDGTSTDYLGPNQELANCEPGQGLHIHPEGFYIYPHSYAASVLCVYDPQLPVVVLDKKDPYCNCAVNDDGFPLDNVWKHNDIWLDVVVILDTSEAMGKKALEDAGALIESFISDGIDDFLVTDSKAPFYTRVLYNLNMTKEDRVQGKVSISKGVLEIDVLAAFEAALIMFKD
;
A
#
# COMPACT_ATOMS: atom_id res chain seq x y z
N ARG A 1 -11.76 -48.55 48.90
CA ARG A 1 -11.39 -47.79 50.13
C ARG A 1 -11.67 -46.32 49.84
N THR A 2 -12.89 -45.83 50.08
CA THR A 2 -13.38 -45.29 51.36
C THR A 2 -12.94 -43.83 51.57
N ILE A 3 -13.91 -42.94 51.33
CA ILE A 3 -14.27 -41.72 52.08
C ILE A 3 -13.59 -40.37 51.75
N MET A 4 -14.41 -39.52 51.11
CA MET A 4 -14.63 -38.08 51.33
C MET A 4 -14.10 -37.47 52.64
N LYS A 5 -13.59 -36.24 52.56
CA LYS A 5 -13.93 -35.22 53.57
C LYS A 5 -14.35 -33.92 52.88
N CYS A 6 -15.61 -33.58 53.07
CA CYS A 6 -16.16 -32.24 52.91
C CYS A 6 -15.50 -31.28 53.91
N ALA A 7 -15.21 -30.07 53.47
CA ALA A 7 -15.33 -28.88 54.30
C ALA A 7 -16.12 -27.86 53.48
N ALA A 8 -17.38 -27.66 53.87
CA ALA A 8 -18.17 -26.50 53.47
C ALA A 8 -17.83 -25.36 54.43
N LEU A 9 -17.44 -24.21 53.90
CA LEU A 9 -17.58 -22.93 54.59
C LEU A 9 -18.44 -22.03 53.68
N LEU A 10 -19.56 -21.58 54.23
CA LEU A 10 -20.57 -20.77 53.55
C LEU A 10 -20.15 -19.30 53.45
N LEU A 11 -20.43 -18.76 52.26
CA LEU A 11 -20.88 -17.38 51.95
C LEU A 11 -19.91 -16.21 52.19
N THR A 12 -19.38 -15.67 51.09
CA THR A 12 -19.80 -14.33 50.61
C THR A 12 -19.79 -14.33 49.08
N VAL A 13 -20.75 -13.59 48.51
CA VAL A 13 -21.12 -13.56 47.09
C VAL A 13 -20.04 -12.85 46.28
N GLY A 14 -19.58 -13.49 45.22
CA GLY A 14 -18.63 -12.92 44.26
C GLY A 14 -18.16 -13.98 43.28
N THR A 15 -19.03 -14.39 42.36
CA THR A 15 -18.69 -15.32 41.29
C THR A 15 -17.66 -14.69 40.35
N VAL A 16 -16.39 -15.07 40.50
CA VAL A 16 -15.39 -14.94 39.43
C VAL A 16 -15.58 -16.16 38.53
N TRP A 17 -16.20 -15.94 37.37
CA TRP A 17 -16.11 -16.90 36.27
C TRP A 17 -14.77 -16.66 35.56
N ALA A 18 -13.80 -17.53 35.80
CA ALA A 18 -12.70 -17.69 34.86
C ALA A 18 -13.23 -18.50 33.67
N ALA A 19 -13.70 -17.79 32.64
CA ALA A 19 -14.00 -18.41 31.35
C ALA A 19 -12.68 -18.82 30.69
N ILE A 20 -12.47 -20.12 30.51
CA ILE A 20 -11.46 -20.63 29.59
C ILE A 20 -12.03 -20.38 28.19
N LEU A 21 -11.56 -19.32 27.52
CA LEU A 21 -11.96 -19.01 26.15
C LEU A 21 -11.17 -19.88 25.15
N PRO A 22 -11.82 -20.38 24.08
CA PRO A 22 -11.14 -21.07 22.99
C PRO A 22 -10.21 -20.09 22.26
N GLN A 23 -8.98 -20.53 22.01
CA GLN A 23 -7.99 -19.82 21.19
C GLN A 23 -8.38 -19.96 19.71
N ASP A 24 -9.25 -19.08 19.21
CA ASP A 24 -9.44 -18.79 17.78
C ASP A 24 -10.47 -17.64 17.63
N GLU A 25 -10.09 -16.42 18.03
CA GLU A 25 -10.84 -15.19 17.70
C GLU A 25 -9.95 -14.19 16.93
N PRO A 26 -10.48 -13.51 15.90
CA PRO A 26 -9.76 -12.50 15.13
C PRO A 26 -9.44 -11.28 16.00
N ARG A 27 -8.41 -10.51 15.61
CA ARG A 27 -7.82 -9.36 16.32
C ARG A 27 -8.76 -8.14 16.50
N ILE A 28 -10.00 -8.32 16.93
CA ILE A 28 -10.96 -7.26 17.26
C ILE A 28 -11.54 -7.46 18.67
N ALA A 29 -10.81 -8.15 19.55
CA ALA A 29 -11.16 -8.25 20.96
C ALA A 29 -10.41 -7.18 21.78
N LEU A 30 -11.17 -6.17 22.19
CA LEU A 30 -10.95 -5.39 23.42
C LEU A 30 -9.89 -4.28 23.40
N ALA A 31 -10.04 -3.28 22.53
CA ALA A 31 -9.75 -1.91 22.93
C ALA A 31 -10.97 -1.37 23.71
N ALA A 32 -11.05 -1.72 25.00
CA ALA A 32 -12.00 -1.08 25.90
C ALA A 32 -11.64 0.41 26.02
N ALA A 33 -12.43 1.27 25.39
CA ALA A 33 -12.68 2.67 25.75
C ALA A 33 -11.48 3.50 26.27
N ALA A 34 -10.31 3.38 25.64
CA ALA A 34 -9.34 4.46 25.70
C ALA A 34 -9.89 5.59 24.83
N GLU A 35 -10.03 6.79 25.40
CA GLU A 35 -10.39 7.99 24.66
C GLU A 35 -9.29 8.22 23.62
N VAL A 36 -9.60 7.91 22.37
CA VAL A 36 -8.65 8.05 21.27
C VAL A 36 -8.46 9.53 20.97
N GLU A 37 -7.22 10.00 21.09
CA GLU A 37 -6.84 11.35 20.70
C GLU A 37 -6.50 11.37 19.20
N CYS A 38 -7.29 12.12 18.44
CA CYS A 38 -7.12 12.27 17.00
C CYS A 38 -6.38 13.55 16.65
N ARG A 39 -5.70 13.55 15.49
CA ARG A 39 -5.11 14.76 14.88
C ARG A 39 -6.22 15.76 14.58
N GLU A 40 -5.87 17.04 14.53
CA GLU A 40 -6.80 18.10 14.18
C GLU A 40 -7.53 17.78 12.86
N GLY A 41 -8.85 18.00 12.85
CA GLY A 41 -9.74 17.67 11.74
C GLY A 41 -10.34 16.26 11.79
N PHE A 42 -9.77 15.32 12.56
CA PHE A 42 -10.33 13.99 12.73
C PHE A 42 -11.15 13.87 14.02
N GLN A 43 -12.22 13.08 13.96
CA GLN A 43 -13.04 12.73 15.11
C GLN A 43 -12.82 11.26 15.51
N PRO A 44 -12.82 10.94 16.81
CA PRO A 44 -12.71 9.56 17.27
C PRO A 44 -13.99 8.78 16.93
N TYR A 45 -13.83 7.58 16.39
CA TYR A 45 -14.92 6.66 16.06
C TYR A 45 -14.48 5.22 16.31
N PHE A 46 -15.05 4.57 17.34
CA PHE A 46 -14.75 3.17 17.70
C PHE A 46 -13.25 2.82 17.79
N GLY A 47 -12.44 3.70 18.37
CA GLY A 47 -10.99 3.47 18.52
C GLY A 47 -10.16 3.87 17.29
N LEU A 48 -10.80 4.35 16.23
CA LEU A 48 -10.17 4.90 15.02
C LEU A 48 -10.32 6.41 14.98
N CYS A 49 -9.53 7.06 14.13
CA CYS A 49 -9.68 8.47 13.81
C CYS A 49 -10.25 8.64 12.41
N VAL A 50 -11.36 9.36 12.30
CA VAL A 50 -12.13 9.48 11.07
C VAL A 50 -12.30 10.95 10.66
N TYR A 51 -12.14 11.23 9.37
CA TYR A 51 -12.48 12.51 8.75
C TYR A 51 -13.53 12.27 7.67
N THR A 52 -14.46 13.23 7.54
CA THR A 52 -15.47 13.25 6.49
C THR A 52 -15.50 14.63 5.84
N SER A 53 -15.66 14.69 4.51
CA SER A 53 -15.92 15.97 3.81
C SER A 53 -17.39 16.34 3.75
N ASP A 54 -18.31 15.51 4.25
CA ASP A 54 -19.75 15.77 4.18
C ASP A 54 -20.12 17.17 4.72
N PRO A 55 -20.94 17.96 4.01
CA PRO A 55 -21.70 17.64 2.79
C PRO A 55 -20.95 17.91 1.46
N GLU A 56 -19.68 18.31 1.50
CA GLU A 56 -18.88 18.53 0.29
C GLU A 56 -18.58 17.20 -0.41
N GLN A 57 -18.86 17.16 -1.70
CA GLN A 57 -18.60 16.00 -2.56
C GLN A 57 -17.39 16.26 -3.46
N ARG A 58 -16.64 15.19 -3.74
CA ARG A 58 -15.40 15.20 -4.51
C ARG A 58 -15.43 14.09 -5.56
N MET A 59 -14.75 14.31 -6.68
CA MET A 59 -14.47 13.24 -7.64
C MET A 59 -13.44 12.26 -7.04
N TYR A 60 -13.33 11.06 -7.60
CA TYR A 60 -12.50 9.99 -7.04
C TYR A 60 -11.04 10.43 -6.78
N GLU A 61 -10.40 11.04 -7.78
CA GLU A 61 -8.98 11.44 -7.68
C GLU A 61 -8.78 12.50 -6.57
N GLU A 62 -9.74 13.40 -6.40
CA GLU A 62 -9.73 14.41 -5.33
C GLU A 62 -9.95 13.78 -3.95
N ALA A 63 -10.83 12.77 -3.86
CA ALA A 63 -11.08 12.04 -2.61
C ALA A 63 -9.84 11.28 -2.14
N VAL A 64 -9.18 10.57 -3.08
CA VAL A 64 -7.91 9.87 -2.81
C VAL A 64 -6.82 10.85 -2.41
N ALA A 65 -6.69 11.97 -3.11
CA ALA A 65 -5.71 13.01 -2.80
C ALA A 65 -5.96 13.63 -1.41
N ASN A 66 -7.21 13.87 -1.03
CA ASN A 66 -7.58 14.39 0.28
C ASN A 66 -7.10 13.47 1.41
N CYS A 67 -7.42 12.17 1.35
CA CYS A 67 -6.98 11.24 2.38
C CYS A 67 -5.46 11.13 2.44
N SER A 68 -4.82 11.03 1.28
CA SER A 68 -3.36 10.92 1.17
C SER A 68 -2.64 12.15 1.75
N ALA A 69 -3.14 13.36 1.48
CA ALA A 69 -2.60 14.61 2.04
C ALA A 69 -2.68 14.65 3.57
N MET A 70 -3.69 13.99 4.16
CA MET A 70 -3.86 13.86 5.60
C MET A 70 -3.15 12.65 6.22
N ARG A 71 -2.32 11.93 5.44
CA ARG A 71 -1.65 10.68 5.84
C ARG A 71 -2.66 9.66 6.40
N ALA A 72 -3.74 9.48 5.68
CA ALA A 72 -4.84 8.56 5.98
C ALA A 72 -5.33 7.91 4.67
N PHE A 73 -6.18 6.91 4.78
CA PHE A 73 -6.81 6.26 3.63
C PHE A 73 -8.30 6.12 3.86
N ALA A 74 -9.10 6.03 2.80
CA ALA A 74 -10.45 5.50 2.95
C ALA A 74 -10.37 4.04 3.42
N PRO A 75 -11.37 3.55 4.17
CA PRO A 75 -11.29 2.24 4.79
C PRO A 75 -11.24 1.13 3.73
N SER A 76 -10.30 0.21 3.89
CA SER A 76 -10.33 -1.09 3.22
C SER A 76 -11.34 -2.01 3.90
N ILE A 77 -11.91 -2.93 3.14
CA ILE A 77 -12.97 -3.83 3.60
C ILE A 77 -12.50 -5.27 3.39
N HIS A 78 -12.28 -6.00 4.48
CA HIS A 78 -11.72 -7.36 4.50
C HIS A 78 -12.72 -8.41 4.98
N SER A 79 -13.92 -8.00 5.35
CA SER A 79 -14.96 -8.91 5.79
C SER A 79 -16.36 -8.32 5.65
N ARG A 80 -17.37 -9.19 5.75
CA ARG A 80 -18.78 -8.75 5.87
C ARG A 80 -19.00 -7.91 7.13
N THR A 81 -18.22 -8.14 8.19
CA THR A 81 -18.29 -7.36 9.43
C THR A 81 -17.79 -5.94 9.19
N ASP A 82 -16.68 -5.77 8.47
CA ASP A 82 -16.14 -4.45 8.12
C ASP A 82 -17.12 -3.68 7.24
N LEU A 83 -17.71 -4.37 6.23
CA LEU A 83 -18.72 -3.76 5.37
C LEU A 83 -19.91 -3.27 6.20
N SER A 84 -20.42 -4.11 7.09
CA SER A 84 -21.55 -3.74 7.97
C SER A 84 -21.20 -2.58 8.90
N PHE A 85 -19.99 -2.57 9.45
CA PHE A 85 -19.50 -1.53 10.33
C PHE A 85 -19.44 -0.17 9.61
N TRP A 86 -18.82 -0.12 8.44
CA TRP A 86 -18.69 1.12 7.69
C TRP A 86 -20.01 1.59 7.07
N SER A 87 -20.84 0.69 6.54
CA SER A 87 -22.19 1.03 6.05
C SER A 87 -23.06 1.62 7.16
N ALA A 88 -22.97 1.10 8.40
CA ALA A 88 -23.67 1.68 9.54
C ALA A 88 -23.10 3.04 9.96
N ALA A 89 -21.79 3.24 9.81
CA ALA A 89 -21.11 4.48 10.18
C ALA A 89 -21.63 5.71 9.41
N LEU A 90 -22.14 5.53 8.18
CA LEU A 90 -22.74 6.62 7.39
C LEU A 90 -23.84 7.36 8.16
N SER A 91 -24.68 6.63 8.90
CA SER A 91 -25.77 7.24 9.70
C SER A 91 -25.28 8.12 10.85
N THR A 92 -24.05 7.90 11.31
CA THR A 92 -23.44 8.63 12.43
C THR A 92 -22.51 9.73 11.95
N LEU A 93 -21.80 9.49 10.84
CA LEU A 93 -20.76 10.36 10.32
C LEU A 93 -21.26 11.37 9.29
N THR A 94 -22.53 11.31 8.87
CA THR A 94 -23.05 12.18 7.80
C THR A 94 -24.39 12.80 8.12
N THR A 95 -24.68 13.88 7.40
CA THR A 95 -25.96 14.56 7.43
C THR A 95 -26.76 14.23 6.16
N GLY A 96 -27.47 13.10 6.15
CA GLY A 96 -28.41 12.73 5.09
C GLY A 96 -28.10 11.40 4.38
N ASN A 97 -28.30 11.35 3.06
CA ASN A 97 -28.07 10.15 2.23
C ASN A 97 -26.65 10.12 1.63
N ALA A 98 -25.67 10.58 2.41
CA ALA A 98 -24.30 10.63 1.94
C ALA A 98 -23.73 9.23 1.79
N HIS A 99 -22.88 9.08 0.79
CA HIS A 99 -22.12 7.89 0.48
C HIS A 99 -20.68 8.32 0.22
N PHE A 100 -19.75 7.41 0.41
CA PHE A 100 -18.34 7.75 0.41
C PHE A 100 -17.54 6.99 -0.61
N TRP A 101 -16.56 7.65 -1.19
CA TRP A 101 -15.51 6.97 -1.92
C TRP A 101 -14.73 6.02 -1.01
N LEU A 102 -14.47 4.83 -1.54
CA LEU A 102 -13.47 3.90 -1.02
C LEU A 102 -12.21 3.99 -1.90
N ASN A 103 -11.04 3.82 -1.28
CA ASN A 103 -9.75 3.92 -1.97
C ASN A 103 -9.34 2.57 -2.58
N ALA A 104 -10.28 1.90 -3.24
CA ALA A 104 -10.01 0.77 -4.09
C ALA A 104 -9.73 1.28 -5.51
N TYR A 105 -8.75 0.71 -6.20
CA TYR A 105 -8.39 1.07 -7.57
C TYR A 105 -8.35 -0.16 -8.48
N CYS A 106 -8.47 0.06 -9.78
CA CYS A 106 -8.39 -1.01 -10.78
C CYS A 106 -6.96 -1.16 -11.30
N PRO A 107 -6.19 -2.19 -10.92
CA PRO A 107 -4.84 -2.39 -11.45
C PRO A 107 -4.88 -2.73 -12.95
N LYS A 108 -5.84 -3.56 -13.36
CA LYS A 108 -6.06 -3.96 -14.75
C LYS A 108 -7.50 -4.45 -14.93
N ALA A 109 -8.11 -4.11 -16.05
CA ALA A 109 -9.47 -4.53 -16.39
C ALA A 109 -9.65 -6.05 -16.23
N GLY A 110 -10.71 -6.46 -15.54
CA GLY A 110 -11.04 -7.86 -15.28
C GLY A 110 -10.23 -8.53 -14.16
N GLN A 111 -9.32 -7.82 -13.49
CA GLN A 111 -8.71 -8.26 -12.23
C GLN A 111 -9.51 -7.74 -11.03
N PRO A 112 -9.32 -8.31 -9.83
CA PRO A 112 -9.89 -7.72 -8.63
C PRO A 112 -9.39 -6.30 -8.38
N TYR A 113 -10.23 -5.47 -7.76
CA TYR A 113 -9.80 -4.19 -7.23
C TYR A 113 -8.68 -4.38 -6.21
N SER A 114 -7.79 -3.41 -6.08
CA SER A 114 -6.70 -3.37 -5.08
C SER A 114 -6.87 -2.18 -4.15
N TRP A 115 -6.44 -2.30 -2.89
CA TRP A 115 -6.55 -1.23 -1.90
C TRP A 115 -5.31 -0.33 -1.91
N MET A 116 -5.52 0.99 -1.86
CA MET A 116 -4.43 1.98 -1.86
C MET A 116 -3.59 1.97 -0.58
N ASP A 117 -4.11 1.43 0.52
CA ASP A 117 -3.35 1.24 1.77
C ASP A 117 -2.40 0.03 1.72
N GLY A 118 -2.39 -0.72 0.61
CA GLY A 118 -1.53 -1.88 0.38
C GLY A 118 -2.04 -3.18 1.00
N THR A 119 -3.20 -3.17 1.66
CA THR A 119 -3.81 -4.38 2.21
C THR A 119 -4.34 -5.31 1.10
N SER A 120 -4.40 -6.61 1.36
CA SER A 120 -4.86 -7.59 0.38
C SER A 120 -6.36 -7.51 0.16
N THR A 121 -6.82 -7.64 -1.09
CA THR A 121 -8.24 -7.81 -1.43
C THR A 121 -8.69 -9.25 -1.19
N ASP A 122 -8.90 -9.61 0.06
CA ASP A 122 -9.33 -10.94 0.53
C ASP A 122 -10.86 -11.09 0.64
N TYR A 123 -11.59 -9.97 0.64
CA TYR A 123 -13.04 -9.94 0.60
C TYR A 123 -13.56 -9.24 -0.65
N LEU A 124 -14.27 -10.00 -1.50
CA LEU A 124 -14.76 -9.51 -2.79
C LEU A 124 -16.13 -8.83 -2.74
N GLY A 125 -16.75 -8.76 -1.55
CA GLY A 125 -18.11 -8.26 -1.35
C GLY A 125 -19.20 -9.33 -1.50
N PRO A 126 -20.44 -9.04 -1.07
CA PRO A 126 -21.55 -10.00 -1.09
C PRO A 126 -21.92 -10.50 -2.49
N ASN A 127 -21.74 -9.67 -3.51
CA ASN A 127 -22.06 -9.98 -4.91
C ASN A 127 -20.82 -9.97 -5.81
N GLN A 128 -19.63 -10.11 -5.23
CA GLN A 128 -18.35 -10.05 -5.95
C GLN A 128 -18.08 -8.69 -6.62
N GLU A 129 -18.53 -7.61 -6.00
CA GLU A 129 -18.36 -6.24 -6.48
C GLU A 129 -16.88 -5.87 -6.72
N LEU A 130 -15.96 -6.43 -5.93
CA LEU A 130 -14.53 -6.18 -6.06
C LEU A 130 -13.81 -7.17 -6.99
N ALA A 131 -14.49 -8.18 -7.55
CA ALA A 131 -13.82 -9.27 -8.28
C ALA A 131 -13.35 -8.90 -9.69
N ASN A 132 -14.07 -8.03 -10.38
CA ASN A 132 -13.79 -7.65 -11.76
C ASN A 132 -13.83 -6.13 -11.88
N CYS A 133 -12.67 -5.48 -11.80
CA CYS A 133 -12.56 -4.04 -11.89
C CYS A 133 -12.59 -3.56 -13.34
N GLU A 134 -13.07 -2.33 -13.53
CA GLU A 134 -13.03 -1.62 -14.80
C GLU A 134 -12.28 -0.29 -14.63
N PRO A 135 -11.35 0.06 -15.54
CA PRO A 135 -10.65 1.34 -15.47
C PRO A 135 -11.62 2.53 -15.53
N GLY A 136 -11.40 3.52 -14.66
CA GLY A 136 -12.28 4.70 -14.55
C GLY A 136 -13.55 4.47 -13.73
N GLN A 137 -13.68 3.31 -13.07
CA GLN A 137 -14.69 3.04 -12.05
C GLN A 137 -14.05 2.82 -10.68
N GLY A 138 -14.76 3.24 -9.65
CA GLY A 138 -14.38 3.05 -8.26
C GLY A 138 -15.57 2.60 -7.42
N LEU A 139 -15.32 2.39 -6.13
CA LEU A 139 -16.31 1.90 -5.19
C LEU A 139 -16.81 3.01 -4.27
N HIS A 140 -18.12 3.09 -4.13
CA HIS A 140 -18.78 3.78 -3.05
C HIS A 140 -19.22 2.79 -1.98
N ILE A 141 -19.20 3.24 -0.73
CA ILE A 141 -19.95 2.61 0.35
C ILE A 141 -21.24 3.38 0.62
N HIS A 142 -22.34 2.64 0.63
CA HIS A 142 -23.70 3.07 0.95
C HIS A 142 -24.20 2.33 2.21
N PRO A 143 -25.31 2.77 2.82
CA PRO A 143 -25.93 2.04 3.93
C PRO A 143 -26.29 0.58 3.58
N GLU A 144 -26.56 0.31 2.30
CA GLU A 144 -26.89 -1.02 1.79
C GLU A 144 -25.66 -1.86 1.39
N GLY A 145 -24.46 -1.27 1.32
CA GLY A 145 -23.22 -1.95 0.97
C GLY A 145 -22.45 -1.28 -0.16
N PHE A 146 -21.81 -2.07 -1.02
CA PHE A 146 -20.98 -1.59 -2.12
C PHE A 146 -21.81 -1.17 -3.34
N TYR A 147 -21.38 -0.09 -3.97
CA TYR A 147 -21.85 0.32 -5.30
C TYR A 147 -20.67 0.78 -6.15
N ILE A 148 -20.72 0.48 -7.43
CA ILE A 148 -19.68 0.88 -8.39
C ILE A 148 -20.14 2.13 -9.12
N TYR A 149 -19.28 3.14 -9.16
CA TYR A 149 -19.54 4.40 -9.84
C TYR A 149 -18.37 4.80 -10.73
N PRO A 150 -18.62 5.52 -11.84
CA PRO A 150 -17.56 6.17 -12.59
C PRO A 150 -16.83 7.20 -11.71
N HIS A 151 -15.52 7.36 -11.91
CA HIS A 151 -14.71 8.35 -11.17
C HIS A 151 -15.21 9.80 -11.30
N SER A 152 -15.96 10.09 -12.36
CA SER A 152 -16.59 11.39 -12.62
C SER A 152 -17.81 11.67 -11.72
N TYR A 153 -18.29 10.68 -10.96
CA TYR A 153 -19.35 10.90 -9.99
C TYR A 153 -18.80 11.59 -8.73
N ALA A 154 -19.59 12.45 -8.12
CA ALA A 154 -19.18 13.13 -6.89
C ALA A 154 -19.75 12.39 -5.67
N ALA A 155 -18.91 12.12 -4.68
CA ALA A 155 -19.29 11.54 -3.41
C ALA A 155 -18.49 12.17 -2.27
N SER A 156 -18.96 12.02 -1.03
CA SER A 156 -18.23 12.52 0.13
C SER A 156 -16.93 11.73 0.30
N VAL A 157 -15.94 12.34 0.94
CA VAL A 157 -14.67 11.70 1.28
C VAL A 157 -14.77 11.13 2.69
N LEU A 158 -14.31 9.89 2.88
CA LEU A 158 -14.13 9.28 4.20
C LEU A 158 -12.66 8.88 4.33
N CYS A 159 -11.96 9.44 5.32
CA CYS A 159 -10.57 9.09 5.61
C CYS A 159 -10.47 8.53 7.02
N VAL A 160 -9.67 7.49 7.18
CA VAL A 160 -9.52 6.72 8.40
C VAL A 160 -8.04 6.47 8.64
N TYR A 161 -7.62 6.55 9.90
CA TYR A 161 -6.37 5.97 10.33
C TYR A 161 -6.50 5.40 11.75
N ASP A 162 -5.68 4.40 12.06
CA ASP A 162 -5.56 3.87 13.41
C ASP A 162 -4.50 4.69 14.17
N PRO A 163 -4.85 5.38 15.27
CA PRO A 163 -3.92 6.17 16.07
C PRO A 163 -2.89 5.31 16.82
N GLN A 164 -3.14 4.01 17.01
CA GLN A 164 -2.25 3.09 17.70
C GLN A 164 -1.23 2.46 16.76
N LEU A 165 -1.55 2.40 15.46
CA LEU A 165 -0.56 2.03 14.48
C LEU A 165 0.49 3.14 14.42
N PRO A 166 1.79 2.79 14.35
CA PRO A 166 2.80 3.78 14.08
C PRO A 166 2.42 4.44 12.77
N VAL A 167 2.05 5.72 12.83
CA VAL A 167 2.04 6.56 11.63
C VAL A 167 3.41 6.31 11.03
N VAL A 168 3.48 5.83 9.78
CA VAL A 168 4.72 5.92 9.02
C VAL A 168 4.95 7.41 8.91
N VAL A 169 5.65 7.96 9.89
CA VAL A 169 5.87 9.37 9.95
C VAL A 169 6.88 9.63 8.85
N LEU A 170 6.38 10.01 7.68
CA LEU A 170 7.11 10.83 6.72
C LEU A 170 7.36 12.20 7.39
N ASP A 171 8.01 12.22 8.56
CA ASP A 171 8.24 13.42 9.38
C ASP A 171 9.53 14.14 9.04
N LYS A 172 10.10 13.80 7.90
CA LYS A 172 10.74 14.84 7.13
C LYS A 172 9.72 15.24 6.09
N LYS A 173 9.29 16.51 6.13
CA LYS A 173 8.93 17.25 4.92
C LYS A 173 9.96 16.80 3.89
N ASP A 174 9.55 15.94 2.97
CA ASP A 174 10.51 15.27 2.10
C ASP A 174 11.31 16.42 1.45
N PRO A 175 12.62 16.54 1.74
CA PRO A 175 13.38 17.67 1.24
C PRO A 175 13.38 17.68 -0.30
N TYR A 176 13.02 16.56 -0.91
CA TYR A 176 12.85 16.37 -2.35
C TYR A 176 11.45 16.70 -2.86
N CYS A 177 10.40 16.91 -2.02
CA CYS A 177 9.01 17.07 -2.48
C CYS A 177 8.77 18.24 -3.46
N ASN A 178 9.65 19.24 -3.51
CA ASN A 178 9.55 20.34 -4.48
C ASN A 178 10.44 20.14 -5.72
N CYS A 179 11.39 19.19 -5.70
CA CYS A 179 12.40 18.90 -6.74
C CYS A 179 12.99 20.15 -7.43
N ALA A 180 12.96 21.30 -6.76
CA ALA A 180 13.13 22.56 -7.43
C ALA A 180 14.62 22.78 -7.65
N VAL A 181 15.00 22.90 -8.91
CA VAL A 181 16.37 23.13 -9.34
C VAL A 181 16.51 24.55 -9.88
N ASN A 182 17.72 25.11 -9.78
CA ASN A 182 18.06 26.33 -10.49
C ASN A 182 18.24 26.05 -12.00
N ASP A 183 18.52 27.09 -12.78
CA ASP A 183 18.71 26.98 -14.24
C ASP A 183 19.89 26.06 -14.63
N ASP A 184 20.80 25.78 -13.69
CA ASP A 184 21.95 24.88 -13.85
C ASP A 184 21.65 23.43 -13.39
N GLY A 185 20.43 23.13 -12.95
CA GLY A 185 20.01 21.79 -12.51
C GLY A 185 20.39 21.43 -11.06
N PHE A 186 20.90 22.38 -10.27
CA PHE A 186 21.23 22.15 -8.86
C PHE A 186 20.05 22.46 -7.93
N PRO A 187 19.91 21.73 -6.81
CA PRO A 187 18.89 22.00 -5.80
C PRO A 187 18.87 23.47 -5.35
N LEU A 188 17.70 24.12 -5.38
CA LEU A 188 17.54 25.46 -4.84
C LEU A 188 17.82 25.47 -3.33
N ASP A 189 18.61 26.45 -2.87
CA ASP A 189 18.93 26.75 -1.47
C ASP A 189 19.48 25.59 -0.62
N ASN A 190 20.14 24.59 -1.23
CA ASN A 190 20.63 23.39 -0.53
C ASN A 190 19.53 22.68 0.30
N VAL A 191 18.27 22.85 -0.08
CA VAL A 191 17.11 22.26 0.63
C VAL A 191 17.17 20.74 0.61
N TRP A 192 17.79 20.18 -0.44
CA TRP A 192 18.10 18.78 -0.56
C TRP A 192 19.49 18.55 -1.16
N LYS A 193 20.09 17.39 -0.87
CA LYS A 193 21.37 16.98 -1.43
C LYS A 193 21.13 15.93 -2.50
N HIS A 194 21.55 16.21 -3.73
CA HIS A 194 21.44 15.25 -4.83
C HIS A 194 22.22 13.96 -4.58
N ASN A 195 23.31 14.03 -3.82
CA ASN A 195 24.10 12.86 -3.41
C ASN A 195 23.42 11.98 -2.35
N ASP A 196 22.30 12.42 -1.76
CA ASP A 196 21.56 11.68 -0.73
C ASP A 196 20.28 11.02 -1.34
N ILE A 197 20.12 11.05 -2.66
CA ILE A 197 19.04 10.36 -3.39
C ILE A 197 19.52 8.97 -3.79
N TRP A 198 18.71 7.98 -3.45
CA TRP A 198 18.92 6.59 -3.82
C TRP A 198 17.83 6.20 -4.81
N LEU A 199 18.23 5.61 -5.93
CA LEU A 199 17.31 5.15 -6.97
C LEU A 199 17.49 3.65 -7.16
N ASP A 200 16.45 2.90 -6.87
CA ASP A 200 16.40 1.48 -7.22
C ASP A 200 15.93 1.34 -8.67
N VAL A 201 16.86 1.01 -9.56
CA VAL A 201 16.59 0.81 -10.99
C VAL A 201 16.53 -0.67 -11.30
N VAL A 202 15.39 -1.15 -11.76
CA VAL A 202 15.23 -2.50 -12.30
C VAL A 202 15.24 -2.42 -13.82
N VAL A 203 16.24 -3.07 -14.44
CA VAL A 203 16.30 -3.18 -15.90
C VAL A 203 15.75 -4.52 -16.34
N ILE A 204 14.70 -4.47 -17.15
CA ILE A 204 14.13 -5.65 -17.81
C ILE A 204 14.72 -5.74 -19.21
N LEU A 205 15.47 -6.80 -19.47
CA LEU A 205 16.08 -7.07 -20.78
C LEU A 205 15.29 -8.14 -21.51
N ASP A 206 14.74 -7.80 -22.68
CA ASP A 206 14.13 -8.78 -23.57
C ASP A 206 15.20 -9.73 -24.13
N THR A 207 15.01 -11.03 -23.92
CA THR A 207 15.88 -12.10 -24.45
C THR A 207 15.15 -13.01 -25.43
N SER A 208 13.97 -12.61 -25.88
CA SER A 208 13.18 -13.35 -26.87
C SER A 208 13.89 -13.44 -28.22
N GLU A 209 13.39 -14.34 -29.06
CA GLU A 209 13.89 -14.52 -30.42
C GLU A 209 13.73 -13.26 -31.28
N ALA A 210 12.73 -12.42 -30.98
CA ALA A 210 12.48 -11.15 -31.68
C ALA A 210 13.57 -10.10 -31.43
N MET A 211 14.23 -10.11 -30.27
CA MET A 211 15.33 -9.19 -29.93
C MET A 211 16.50 -9.35 -30.92
N GLY A 212 16.80 -10.59 -31.32
CA GLY A 212 17.94 -10.89 -32.17
C GLY A 212 19.29 -10.61 -31.49
N LYS A 213 20.37 -11.21 -32.04
CA LYS A 213 21.68 -11.23 -31.36
C LYS A 213 22.30 -9.82 -31.22
N LYS A 214 22.21 -9.02 -32.29
CA LYS A 214 22.80 -7.68 -32.32
C LYS A 214 22.10 -6.73 -31.35
N ALA A 215 20.76 -6.73 -31.29
CA ALA A 215 20.07 -5.83 -30.37
C ALA A 215 20.28 -6.25 -28.91
N LEU A 216 20.44 -7.56 -28.63
CA LEU A 216 20.81 -8.03 -27.30
C LEU A 216 22.22 -7.57 -26.88
N GLU A 217 23.20 -7.59 -27.80
CA GLU A 217 24.55 -7.07 -27.57
C GLU A 217 24.55 -5.54 -27.34
N ASP A 218 23.80 -4.80 -28.16
CA ASP A 218 23.65 -3.34 -28.05
C ASP A 218 22.94 -2.96 -26.74
N ALA A 219 21.89 -3.68 -26.35
CA ALA A 219 21.19 -3.47 -25.08
C ALA A 219 22.07 -3.81 -23.88
N GLY A 220 22.87 -4.89 -23.95
CA GLY A 220 23.86 -5.21 -22.92
C GLY A 220 24.90 -4.09 -22.75
N ALA A 221 25.38 -3.51 -23.85
CA ALA A 221 26.31 -2.38 -23.81
C ALA A 221 25.69 -1.13 -23.15
N LEU A 222 24.42 -0.85 -23.46
CA LEU A 222 23.67 0.25 -22.86
C LEU A 222 23.49 0.05 -21.36
N ILE A 223 23.15 -1.16 -20.91
CA ILE A 223 23.02 -1.48 -19.48
C ILE A 223 24.34 -1.26 -18.75
N GLU A 224 25.44 -1.73 -19.33
CA GLU A 224 26.77 -1.54 -18.76
C GLU A 224 27.20 -0.06 -18.73
N SER A 225 26.70 0.77 -19.65
CA SER A 225 26.98 2.22 -19.64
C SER A 225 26.30 2.98 -18.48
N PHE A 226 25.29 2.41 -17.83
CA PHE A 226 24.68 3.02 -16.65
C PHE A 226 25.52 2.82 -15.37
N ILE A 227 26.55 1.97 -15.40
CA ILE A 227 27.34 1.59 -14.23
C ILE A 227 28.61 2.45 -14.16
N SER A 228 28.69 3.36 -13.18
CA SER A 228 29.76 4.34 -13.02
C SER A 228 31.08 3.74 -12.50
N ASP A 229 32.21 4.40 -12.80
CA ASP A 229 33.52 4.17 -12.17
C ASP A 229 33.84 5.14 -11.02
N GLY A 230 32.90 6.02 -10.67
CA GLY A 230 33.08 7.02 -9.63
C GLY A 230 33.96 8.21 -10.03
N ILE A 231 34.28 8.39 -11.32
CA ILE A 231 35.07 9.52 -11.82
C ILE A 231 34.24 10.43 -12.74
N ASP A 232 33.49 9.87 -13.70
CA ASP A 232 32.80 10.69 -14.73
C ASP A 232 31.33 10.30 -15.06
N ASP A 233 30.68 9.35 -14.36
CA ASP A 233 29.32 8.87 -14.69
C ASP A 233 28.30 8.82 -13.52
N PHE A 234 27.01 8.86 -13.88
CA PHE A 234 25.84 9.33 -13.11
C PHE A 234 25.30 8.47 -11.95
N LEU A 235 25.63 7.17 -11.84
CA LEU A 235 25.07 6.28 -10.79
C LEU A 235 26.17 5.47 -10.07
N VAL A 236 26.40 5.76 -8.80
CA VAL A 236 27.40 5.09 -7.94
C VAL A 236 26.69 4.37 -6.79
N THR A 237 26.92 3.07 -6.65
CA THR A 237 26.40 2.28 -5.52
C THR A 237 27.38 2.32 -4.34
N ASP A 238 27.00 2.93 -3.21
CA ASP A 238 27.77 2.84 -1.97
C ASP A 238 27.38 1.59 -1.17
N SER A 239 28.16 0.52 -1.34
CA SER A 239 27.98 -0.75 -0.62
C SER A 239 28.24 -0.70 0.89
N LYS A 240 28.68 0.45 1.44
CA LYS A 240 28.94 0.65 2.88
C LYS A 240 27.88 1.52 3.56
N ALA A 241 26.91 2.05 2.83
CA ALA A 241 25.81 2.83 3.38
C ALA A 241 24.87 1.94 4.24
N PRO A 242 24.25 2.48 5.31
CA PRO A 242 23.35 1.73 6.19
C PRO A 242 22.07 1.22 5.50
N PHE A 243 21.72 1.81 4.36
CA PHE A 243 20.71 1.31 3.43
C PHE A 243 21.37 1.22 2.06
N TYR A 244 21.43 0.03 1.48
CA TYR A 244 21.98 -0.23 0.16
C TYR A 244 21.10 -1.26 -0.55
N THR A 245 20.99 -1.11 -1.86
CA THR A 245 20.19 -1.99 -2.72
C THR A 245 20.69 -3.43 -2.60
N ARG A 246 19.77 -4.36 -2.32
CA ARG A 246 20.03 -5.80 -2.29
C ARG A 246 18.95 -6.50 -3.09
N VAL A 247 19.27 -7.01 -4.29
CA VAL A 247 18.35 -7.88 -5.03
C VAL A 247 19.08 -8.97 -5.82
N LEU A 248 18.40 -10.12 -5.91
CA LEU A 248 18.79 -11.47 -6.33
C LEU A 248 19.24 -11.69 -7.79
N TYR A 249 19.64 -10.65 -8.50
CA TYR A 249 20.58 -10.75 -9.63
C TYR A 249 21.60 -9.62 -9.49
N ASN A 250 22.54 -9.85 -8.57
CA ASN A 250 23.71 -9.06 -8.20
C ASN A 250 23.75 -7.61 -8.72
N LEU A 251 23.01 -6.69 -8.10
CA LEU A 251 23.17 -5.23 -8.29
C LEU A 251 24.43 -4.66 -7.60
N ASN A 252 25.35 -5.54 -7.19
CA ASN A 252 26.73 -5.19 -6.88
C ASN A 252 27.58 -5.25 -8.17
N MET A 253 27.00 -4.85 -9.31
CA MET A 253 27.72 -4.80 -10.57
C MET A 253 28.74 -3.67 -10.52
N THR A 254 30.01 -4.03 -10.64
CA THR A 254 31.10 -3.08 -10.86
C THR A 254 31.46 -3.08 -12.35
N LYS A 255 32.38 -2.21 -12.83
CA LYS A 255 32.83 -2.26 -14.24
C LYS A 255 33.49 -3.60 -14.63
N GLU A 256 33.83 -4.45 -13.67
CA GLU A 256 34.28 -5.83 -13.89
C GLU A 256 33.13 -6.78 -14.27
N ASP A 257 31.89 -6.45 -13.90
CA ASP A 257 30.72 -7.22 -14.28
C ASP A 257 30.28 -6.91 -15.71
N ARG A 258 30.04 -7.99 -16.46
CA ARG A 258 29.53 -7.93 -17.84
C ARG A 258 28.14 -8.54 -17.90
N VAL A 259 27.20 -7.82 -18.49
CA VAL A 259 25.94 -8.37 -18.99
C VAL A 259 26.22 -9.10 -20.31
N GLN A 260 27.11 -8.53 -21.12
CA GLN A 260 27.55 -9.14 -22.37
C GLN A 260 28.17 -10.53 -22.11
N GLY A 261 27.64 -11.55 -22.80
CA GLY A 261 28.09 -12.94 -22.66
C GLY A 261 27.49 -13.71 -21.48
N LYS A 262 26.79 -13.06 -20.54
CA LYS A 262 25.99 -13.73 -19.50
C LYS A 262 24.53 -13.94 -19.91
N VAL A 263 24.05 -13.20 -20.90
CA VAL A 263 22.68 -13.26 -21.41
C VAL A 263 22.67 -13.88 -22.81
N SER A 264 21.72 -14.78 -23.05
CA SER A 264 21.52 -15.46 -24.34
C SER A 264 20.06 -15.45 -24.75
N ILE A 265 19.81 -15.47 -26.07
CA ILE A 265 18.45 -15.57 -26.60
C ILE A 265 17.79 -16.86 -26.11
N SER A 266 16.63 -16.72 -25.48
CA SER A 266 15.80 -17.81 -25.00
C SER A 266 15.03 -18.42 -26.17
N LYS A 267 15.46 -19.61 -26.62
CA LYS A 267 14.81 -20.31 -27.73
C LYS A 267 13.38 -20.71 -27.37
N GLY A 268 12.45 -20.52 -28.31
CA GLY A 268 11.04 -20.82 -28.12
C GLY A 268 10.23 -19.74 -27.40
N VAL A 269 10.85 -18.59 -27.08
CA VAL A 269 10.17 -17.40 -26.57
C VAL A 269 10.10 -16.38 -27.71
N LEU A 270 8.92 -16.20 -28.29
CA LEU A 270 8.73 -15.35 -29.47
C LEU A 270 8.85 -13.86 -29.16
N GLU A 271 8.36 -13.44 -27.98
CA GLU A 271 8.34 -12.07 -27.51
C GLU A 271 8.42 -12.02 -25.98
N ILE A 272 8.77 -10.85 -25.44
CA ILE A 272 8.79 -10.62 -23.99
C ILE A 272 7.38 -10.66 -23.39
N ASP A 273 7.23 -11.43 -22.31
CA ASP A 273 6.05 -11.33 -21.45
C ASP A 273 6.23 -10.14 -20.49
N VAL A 274 5.69 -8.99 -20.91
CA VAL A 274 5.79 -7.73 -20.16
C VAL A 274 5.14 -7.82 -18.78
N LEU A 275 4.09 -8.63 -18.62
CA LEU A 275 3.40 -8.79 -17.34
C LEU A 275 4.23 -9.63 -16.37
N ALA A 276 4.76 -10.76 -16.84
CA ALA A 276 5.65 -11.58 -16.02
C ALA A 276 6.94 -10.83 -15.64
N ALA A 277 7.48 -10.03 -16.54
CA ALA A 277 8.65 -9.21 -16.27
C ALA A 277 8.37 -8.08 -15.26
N PHE A 278 7.20 -7.45 -15.36
CA PHE A 278 6.76 -6.43 -14.39
C PHE A 278 6.48 -7.04 -13.00
N GLU A 279 5.83 -8.21 -12.93
CA GLU A 279 5.61 -8.92 -11.67
C GLU A 279 6.93 -9.34 -11.02
N ALA A 280 7.89 -9.83 -11.81
CA ALA A 280 9.24 -10.14 -11.32
C ALA A 280 9.94 -8.89 -10.76
N ALA A 281 9.81 -7.74 -11.43
CA ALA A 281 10.32 -6.47 -10.93
C ALA A 281 9.64 -6.05 -9.61
N LEU A 282 8.33 -6.22 -9.47
CA LEU A 282 7.61 -5.92 -8.23
C LEU A 282 8.02 -6.82 -7.06
N ILE A 283 8.34 -8.10 -7.33
CA ILE A 283 8.89 -9.01 -6.31
C ILE A 283 10.29 -8.52 -5.90
N MET A 284 11.11 -8.09 -6.85
CA MET A 284 12.44 -7.55 -6.61
C MET A 284 12.46 -6.30 -5.71
N PHE A 285 11.39 -5.50 -5.68
CA PHE A 285 11.25 -4.35 -4.78
C PHE A 285 10.75 -4.69 -3.36
N LYS A 286 10.32 -5.93 -3.10
CA LYS A 286 9.71 -6.34 -1.83
C LYS A 286 10.70 -7.00 -0.85
N ASP A 287 11.91 -7.33 -1.31
CA ASP A 287 13.01 -7.95 -0.54
C ASP A 287 14.00 -6.91 0.02
#